data_AF-A0A7C5QIM0-F1
#
_entry.id   AF-A0A7C5QIM0-F1
#
_cell.length_a   1.000
_cell.length_b   1.000
_cell.length_c   1.000
_cell.angle_alpha   90.00
_cell.angle_beta   90.00
_cell.angle_gamma   90.00
#
_symmetry.space_group_name_H-M   'P 1'
#
loop_
_entity.id
_entity.type
_entity.pdbx_description
1 polymer ?
#
loop_
_entity_poly.entity_id
_entity_poly.type
_entity_poly.pdbx_seq_one_letter_code
_entity_poly.pdbx_strand_id
1 'polypeptide(L)'
;MEKTPPGQVWARSWVIYSALGTPEIDVEKWRLRITGMVERQKEYTYEQLLEMADKKYVKPFHCVTKWSIRDVEWTGVGLRKLLEISGVKKEAKWVLFVCGDGYSAPVPLEDAMSEDAIVALKMNGKPLSIDQGFPARPFIPHLYGWKSAKWLTEVELIPVYVDGYWELYGYHERGNVWSEERFKTMGSKHSVRIGARVIQGGT
;
A
#
# COMPACT_ATOMS: atom_id res chain seq x y z
N MET A 1 -2.59 11.39 -27.15
CA MET A 1 -1.72 11.48 -25.97
C MET A 1 -2.37 10.67 -24.87
N GLU A 2 -1.61 9.80 -24.20
CA GLU A 2 -2.12 9.03 -23.07
C GLU A 2 -2.54 9.97 -21.94
N LYS A 3 -3.77 9.81 -21.44
CA LYS A 3 -4.41 10.74 -20.52
C LYS A 3 -3.75 10.62 -19.14
N THR A 4 -3.30 11.74 -18.56
CA THR A 4 -2.98 11.78 -17.13
C THR A 4 -4.25 11.74 -16.30
N PRO A 5 -4.22 11.16 -15.09
CA PRO A 5 -5.30 11.37 -14.14
C PRO A 5 -5.51 12.88 -13.88
N PRO A 6 -6.73 13.30 -13.49
CA PRO A 6 -7.00 14.71 -13.24
C PRO A 6 -6.05 15.31 -12.19
N GLY A 7 -5.60 16.53 -12.46
CA GLY A 7 -4.65 17.23 -11.60
C GLY A 7 -3.24 16.65 -11.53
N GLN A 8 -2.88 15.68 -12.39
CA GLN A 8 -1.54 15.09 -12.47
C GLN A 8 -0.70 15.63 -13.63
N VAL A 9 0.60 15.76 -13.42
CA VAL A 9 1.61 16.08 -14.43
C VAL A 9 2.68 15.00 -14.51
N TRP A 10 3.14 14.69 -15.73
CA TRP A 10 4.26 13.77 -15.91
C TRP A 10 5.58 14.44 -15.50
N ALA A 11 6.30 13.81 -14.57
CA ALA A 11 7.62 14.24 -14.13
C ALA A 11 8.72 13.42 -14.82
N ARG A 12 9.93 13.98 -14.86
CA ARG A 12 11.13 13.32 -15.41
C ARG A 12 11.87 12.47 -14.39
N SER A 13 11.69 12.74 -13.10
CA SER A 13 12.41 12.11 -12.01
C SER A 13 11.51 11.91 -10.80
N TRP A 14 11.88 10.95 -9.95
CA TRP A 14 11.20 10.68 -8.69
C TRP A 14 11.42 11.83 -7.70
N VAL A 15 10.39 12.11 -6.89
CA VAL A 15 10.55 12.82 -5.62
C VAL A 15 10.36 11.80 -4.51
N ILE A 16 11.37 11.67 -3.64
CA ILE A 16 11.34 10.69 -2.55
C ILE A 16 10.77 11.36 -1.30
N TYR A 17 9.75 10.72 -0.72
CA TYR A 17 9.15 11.12 0.56
C TYR A 17 9.32 9.99 1.56
N SER A 18 9.74 10.34 2.79
CA SER A 18 9.88 9.44 3.93
C SER A 18 9.35 10.18 5.17
N ALA A 19 8.03 10.10 5.39
CA ALA A 19 7.35 10.94 6.39
C ALA A 19 7.83 10.69 7.82
N LEU A 20 8.23 9.45 8.13
CA LEU A 20 8.69 9.02 9.44
C LEU A 20 10.19 8.64 9.46
N GLY A 21 10.93 9.07 8.45
CA GLY A 21 12.32 8.67 8.23
C GLY A 21 12.46 7.38 7.44
N THR A 22 13.69 6.89 7.31
CA THR A 22 14.02 5.66 6.58
C THR A 22 14.50 4.62 7.61
N PRO A 23 13.84 3.46 7.74
CA PRO A 23 14.22 2.45 8.70
C PRO A 23 15.50 1.71 8.26
N GLU A 24 16.25 1.21 9.24
CA GLU A 24 17.28 0.20 8.98
C GLU A 24 16.61 -1.17 8.76
N ILE A 25 17.02 -1.87 7.71
CA ILE A 25 16.41 -3.14 7.32
C ILE A 25 17.48 -4.21 7.22
N ASP A 26 17.34 -5.21 8.09
CA ASP A 26 18.00 -6.51 7.98
C ASP A 26 17.06 -7.45 7.23
N VAL A 27 17.34 -7.68 5.94
CA VAL A 27 16.47 -8.46 5.05
C VAL A 27 16.35 -9.92 5.48
N GLU A 28 17.38 -10.49 6.11
CA GLU A 28 17.38 -11.89 6.57
C GLU A 28 16.41 -12.09 7.73
N LYS A 29 16.25 -11.07 8.57
CA LYS A 29 15.28 -11.06 9.69
C LYS A 29 13.92 -10.53 9.30
N TRP A 30 13.82 -9.76 8.21
CA TRP A 30 12.56 -9.18 7.77
C TRP A 30 11.54 -10.26 7.39
N ARG A 31 10.28 -10.01 7.72
CA ARG A 31 9.14 -10.86 7.35
C ARG A 31 7.98 -9.98 6.89
N LEU A 32 7.27 -10.45 5.87
CA LEU A 32 5.93 -9.96 5.55
C LEU A 32 4.89 -10.85 6.21
N ARG A 33 4.04 -10.28 7.06
CA ARG A 33 2.93 -10.99 7.70
C ARG A 33 1.59 -10.70 7.02
N ILE A 34 0.75 -11.72 6.89
CA ILE A 34 -0.65 -11.60 6.50
C ILE A 34 -1.50 -12.01 7.71
N THR A 35 -2.27 -11.08 8.27
CA THR A 35 -2.88 -11.22 9.60
C THR A 35 -4.33 -10.69 9.64
N GLY A 36 -4.93 -10.66 10.83
CA GLY A 36 -6.28 -10.13 11.03
C GLY A 36 -7.37 -11.11 10.59
N MET A 37 -8.29 -10.64 9.75
CA MET A 37 -9.48 -11.36 9.27
C MET A 37 -9.15 -12.40 8.20
N VAL A 38 -8.29 -13.36 8.56
CA VAL A 38 -7.89 -14.51 7.75
C VAL A 38 -8.08 -15.83 8.50
N GLU A 39 -8.27 -16.92 7.77
CA GLU A 39 -8.35 -18.27 8.34
C GLU A 39 -7.00 -18.75 8.85
N ARG A 40 -5.92 -18.39 8.14
CA ARG A 40 -4.55 -18.75 8.51
C ARG A 40 -3.64 -17.54 8.35
N GLN A 41 -3.08 -17.09 9.47
CA GLN A 41 -2.00 -16.13 9.43
C GLN A 41 -0.77 -16.75 8.76
N LYS A 42 -0.08 -15.95 7.95
CA LYS A 42 1.09 -16.40 7.18
C LYS A 42 2.21 -15.39 7.32
N GLU A 43 3.43 -15.88 7.30
CA GLU A 43 4.62 -15.06 7.24
C GLU A 43 5.49 -15.54 6.07
N TYR A 44 6.10 -14.59 5.37
CA TYR A 44 6.97 -14.86 4.24
C TYR A 44 8.32 -14.18 4.43
N THR A 45 9.40 -14.89 4.11
CA THR A 45 10.73 -14.27 3.96
C THR A 45 10.81 -13.51 2.64
N TYR A 46 11.84 -12.68 2.47
CA TYR A 46 12.07 -11.98 1.21
C TYR A 46 12.31 -12.96 0.06
N GLU A 47 13.07 -14.02 0.30
CA GLU A 47 13.40 -15.06 -0.68
C GLU A 47 12.15 -15.81 -1.13
N GLN A 48 11.27 -16.18 -0.20
CA GLN A 48 9.98 -16.81 -0.52
C GLN A 48 9.11 -15.91 -1.39
N LEU A 49 9.07 -14.61 -1.11
CA LEU A 49 8.32 -13.67 -1.95
C LEU A 49 8.93 -13.54 -3.35
N LEU A 50 10.26 -13.56 -3.48
CA LEU A 50 10.93 -13.57 -4.77
C LEU A 50 10.58 -14.83 -5.59
N GLU A 51 10.53 -16.00 -4.95
CA GLU A 51 10.13 -17.26 -5.59
C GLU A 51 8.64 -17.26 -5.96
N MET A 52 7.79 -16.61 -5.16
CA MET A 52 6.35 -16.52 -5.39
C MET A 52 5.95 -15.45 -6.41
N ALA A 53 6.88 -14.59 -6.84
CA ALA A 53 6.61 -13.46 -7.72
C ALA A 53 6.07 -13.92 -9.08
N ASP A 54 4.84 -13.52 -9.37
CA ASP A 54 4.06 -13.98 -10.52
C ASP A 54 3.49 -12.85 -11.37
N LYS A 55 3.75 -11.60 -10.99
CA LYS A 55 3.29 -10.41 -11.71
C LYS A 55 4.49 -9.60 -12.17
N LYS A 56 4.50 -9.25 -13.46
CA LYS A 56 5.43 -8.31 -14.07
C LYS A 56 4.67 -7.47 -15.11
N TYR A 57 4.63 -6.15 -14.92
CA TYR A 57 3.91 -5.24 -15.83
C TYR A 57 4.48 -3.82 -15.77
N VAL A 58 4.09 -2.98 -16.74
CA VAL A 58 4.41 -1.54 -16.75
C VAL A 58 3.15 -0.74 -16.44
N LYS A 59 3.18 0.06 -15.37
CA LYS A 59 2.06 0.93 -14.94
C LYS A 59 2.59 2.21 -14.32
N PRO A 60 1.88 3.34 -14.49
CA PRO A 60 2.31 4.61 -13.95
C PRO A 60 2.22 4.67 -12.42
N PHE A 61 3.08 5.49 -11.82
CA PHE A 61 3.00 5.89 -10.42
C PHE A 61 2.45 7.31 -10.32
N HIS A 62 1.55 7.55 -9.37
CA HIS A 62 0.88 8.84 -9.20
C HIS A 62 1.04 9.37 -7.78
N CYS A 63 1.77 10.48 -7.61
CA CYS A 63 1.91 11.11 -6.30
C CYS A 63 0.74 12.05 -6.01
N VAL A 64 0.35 12.13 -4.74
CA VAL A 64 -0.66 13.09 -4.28
C VAL A 64 -0.20 14.54 -4.38
N THR A 65 1.10 14.80 -4.47
CA THR A 65 1.65 16.13 -4.74
C THR A 65 1.72 16.46 -6.24
N LYS A 66 0.86 15.81 -7.04
CA LYS A 66 0.55 16.11 -8.46
C LYS A 66 1.58 15.67 -9.50
N TRP A 67 2.70 15.07 -9.12
CA TRP A 67 3.62 14.48 -10.11
C TRP A 67 3.35 13.00 -10.34
N SER A 68 3.66 12.52 -11.54
CA SER A 68 3.48 11.12 -11.96
C SER A 68 4.67 10.63 -12.78
N ILE A 69 4.98 9.34 -12.69
CA ILE A 69 5.99 8.67 -13.53
C ILE A 69 5.27 7.67 -14.42
N ARG A 70 5.48 7.75 -15.74
CA ARG A 70 4.67 7.04 -16.72
C ARG A 70 4.99 5.56 -16.82
N ASP A 71 6.24 5.27 -17.14
CA ASP A 71 6.67 3.92 -17.53
C ASP A 71 7.48 3.31 -16.39
N VAL A 72 6.77 2.81 -15.38
CA VAL A 72 7.41 2.09 -14.26
C VAL A 72 7.12 0.60 -14.41
N GLU A 73 8.17 -0.18 -14.59
CA GLU A 73 8.06 -1.64 -14.56
C GLU A 73 8.02 -2.10 -13.10
N TRP A 74 7.00 -2.87 -12.75
CA TRP A 74 6.82 -3.45 -11.43
C TRP A 74 6.93 -4.96 -11.51
N THR A 75 7.57 -5.57 -10.52
CA THR A 75 7.55 -7.03 -10.35
C THR A 75 7.33 -7.38 -8.89
N GLY A 76 6.47 -8.36 -8.64
CA GLY A 76 6.10 -8.75 -7.29
C GLY A 76 5.12 -9.92 -7.25
N VAL A 77 4.57 -10.15 -6.06
CA VAL A 77 3.54 -11.18 -5.83
C VAL A 77 2.17 -10.52 -5.86
N GLY A 78 1.20 -11.10 -6.57
CA GLY A 78 -0.19 -10.63 -6.51
C GLY A 78 -0.73 -10.58 -5.08
N LEU A 79 -1.28 -9.43 -4.66
CA LEU A 79 -1.91 -9.29 -3.33
C LEU A 79 -3.08 -10.26 -3.18
N ARG A 80 -3.94 -10.37 -4.21
CA ARG A 80 -5.01 -11.36 -4.28
C ARG A 80 -4.54 -12.78 -3.92
N LYS A 81 -3.43 -13.24 -4.52
CA LYS A 81 -2.87 -14.58 -4.28
C LYS A 81 -2.48 -14.76 -2.82
N LEU A 82 -1.76 -13.79 -2.23
CA LEU A 82 -1.36 -13.86 -0.82
C LEU A 82 -2.58 -13.93 0.11
N LEU A 83 -3.60 -13.11 -0.16
CA LEU A 83 -4.84 -13.04 0.61
C LEU A 83 -5.66 -14.33 0.48
N GLU A 84 -5.78 -14.89 -0.72
CA GLU A 84 -6.50 -16.14 -0.99
C GLU A 84 -5.82 -17.35 -0.31
N ILE A 85 -4.48 -17.43 -0.32
CA ILE A 85 -3.71 -18.47 0.39
C ILE A 85 -4.01 -18.45 1.91
N SER A 86 -4.09 -17.25 2.49
CA SER A 86 -4.42 -17.04 3.90
C SER A 86 -5.90 -17.28 4.23
N GLY A 87 -6.78 -17.28 3.22
CA GLY A 87 -8.22 -17.47 3.37
C GLY A 87 -8.90 -16.24 3.97
N VAL A 88 -9.35 -15.30 3.14
CA VAL A 88 -10.03 -14.08 3.59
C VAL A 88 -11.37 -14.40 4.26
N LYS A 89 -11.57 -13.93 5.49
CA LYS A 89 -12.86 -14.06 6.20
C LYS A 89 -13.90 -13.11 5.62
N LYS A 90 -15.17 -13.53 5.63
CA LYS A 90 -16.30 -12.77 5.05
C LYS A 90 -16.50 -11.37 5.67
N GLU A 91 -16.07 -11.20 6.92
CA GLU A 91 -16.14 -9.95 7.66
C GLU A 91 -15.07 -8.94 7.24
N ALA A 92 -14.00 -9.36 6.55
CA ALA A 92 -12.96 -8.47 6.06
C ALA A 92 -13.52 -7.45 5.07
N LYS A 93 -13.21 -6.16 5.28
CA LYS A 93 -13.64 -5.06 4.39
C LYS A 93 -12.48 -4.16 3.96
N TRP A 94 -11.43 -4.12 4.76
CA TRP A 94 -10.26 -3.27 4.53
C TRP A 94 -8.98 -4.07 4.73
N VAL A 95 -7.92 -3.59 4.10
CA VAL A 95 -6.54 -3.98 4.36
C VAL A 95 -5.85 -2.78 4.99
N LEU A 96 -5.16 -3.00 6.11
CA LEU A 96 -4.24 -2.05 6.70
C LEU A 96 -2.82 -2.50 6.39
N PHE A 97 -2.11 -1.71 5.59
CA PHE A 97 -0.68 -1.87 5.42
C PHE A 97 0.05 -1.25 6.60
N VAL A 98 0.97 -1.98 7.21
CA VAL A 98 1.81 -1.52 8.32
C VAL A 98 3.28 -1.67 7.92
N CYS A 99 4.08 -0.67 8.26
CA CYS A 99 5.46 -0.53 7.79
C CYS A 99 6.46 -0.49 8.94
N GLY A 100 7.72 -0.79 8.63
CA GLY A 100 8.80 -0.86 9.62
C GLY A 100 9.16 0.48 10.28
N ASP A 101 8.79 1.60 9.68
CA ASP A 101 8.95 2.97 10.20
C ASP A 101 7.75 3.44 11.05
N GLY A 102 6.75 2.58 11.25
CA GLY A 102 5.50 2.92 11.95
C GLY A 102 4.43 3.56 11.04
N TYR A 103 4.70 3.72 9.75
CA TYR A 103 3.71 4.21 8.79
C TYR A 103 2.61 3.16 8.57
N SER A 104 1.39 3.63 8.36
CA SER A 104 0.28 2.77 7.96
C SER A 104 -0.61 3.41 6.91
N ALA A 105 -1.24 2.58 6.08
CA ALA A 105 -2.17 3.02 5.05
C ALA A 105 -3.32 2.00 4.88
N PRO A 106 -4.58 2.41 5.11
CA PRO A 106 -5.75 1.58 4.84
C PRO A 106 -6.08 1.60 3.34
N VAL A 107 -6.56 0.49 2.82
CA VAL A 107 -7.08 0.35 1.45
C VAL A 107 -8.33 -0.53 1.48
N PRO A 108 -9.39 -0.23 0.70
CA PRO A 108 -10.53 -1.13 0.56
C PRO A 108 -10.08 -2.53 0.12
N LEU A 109 -10.65 -3.58 0.69
CA LEU A 109 -10.29 -4.96 0.33
C LEU A 109 -10.48 -5.22 -1.17
N GLU A 110 -11.50 -4.63 -1.79
CA GLU A 110 -11.74 -4.73 -3.23
C GLU A 110 -10.57 -4.21 -4.09
N ASP A 111 -9.94 -3.10 -3.70
CA ASP A 111 -8.82 -2.53 -4.42
C ASP A 111 -7.55 -3.38 -4.22
N ALA A 112 -7.34 -3.90 -3.01
CA ALA A 112 -6.25 -4.83 -2.70
C ALA A 112 -6.40 -6.19 -3.42
N MET A 113 -7.63 -6.56 -3.78
CA MET A 113 -7.94 -7.76 -4.57
C MET A 113 -7.93 -7.50 -6.09
N SER A 114 -7.68 -6.27 -6.54
CA SER A 114 -7.63 -5.98 -7.98
C SER A 114 -6.53 -6.76 -8.71
N GLU A 115 -6.68 -6.96 -10.02
CA GLU A 115 -5.78 -7.79 -10.83
C GLU A 115 -4.32 -7.31 -10.81
N ASP A 116 -4.12 -6.00 -10.79
CA ASP A 116 -2.82 -5.35 -10.80
C ASP A 116 -2.31 -5.03 -9.39
N ALA A 117 -3.05 -5.34 -8.31
CA ALA A 117 -2.56 -5.14 -6.95
C ALA A 117 -1.46 -6.15 -6.59
N ILE A 118 -0.28 -5.66 -6.21
CA ILE A 118 0.88 -6.50 -5.88
C ILE A 118 1.55 -6.06 -4.58
N VAL A 119 2.30 -6.98 -3.97
CA VAL A 119 3.45 -6.66 -3.13
C VAL A 119 4.66 -6.59 -4.07
N ALA A 120 5.07 -5.37 -4.40
CA ALA A 120 6.19 -5.09 -5.29
C ALA A 120 7.52 -5.37 -4.58
N LEU A 121 8.43 -6.05 -5.28
CA LEU A 121 9.77 -6.41 -4.83
C LEU A 121 10.87 -5.82 -5.73
N LYS A 122 10.53 -5.53 -6.98
CA LYS A 122 11.40 -4.92 -7.97
C LYS A 122 10.71 -3.76 -8.67
N MET A 123 11.51 -2.77 -9.04
CA MET A 123 11.13 -1.63 -9.86
C MET A 123 12.17 -1.47 -10.97
N ASN A 124 11.72 -1.38 -12.22
CA ASN A 124 12.59 -1.22 -13.40
C ASN A 124 13.69 -2.30 -13.49
N GLY A 125 13.29 -3.57 -13.39
CA GLY A 125 14.18 -4.73 -13.48
C GLY A 125 15.11 -4.97 -12.28
N LYS A 126 15.17 -4.06 -11.30
CA LYS A 126 16.07 -4.14 -10.14
C LYS A 126 15.29 -4.30 -8.84
N PRO A 127 15.85 -4.94 -7.79
CA PRO A 127 15.29 -4.84 -6.45
C PRO A 127 14.98 -3.38 -6.11
N LEU A 128 13.91 -3.17 -5.33
CA LEU A 128 13.62 -1.83 -4.81
C LEU A 128 14.87 -1.26 -4.13
N SER A 129 15.11 0.04 -4.28
CA SER A 129 16.06 0.73 -3.39
C SER A 129 15.41 0.91 -2.02
N ILE A 130 16.22 1.18 -1.00
CA ILE A 130 15.71 1.54 0.34
C ILE A 130 14.76 2.74 0.24
N ASP A 131 15.11 3.78 -0.52
CA ASP A 131 14.26 4.96 -0.73
C ASP A 131 12.92 4.64 -1.39
N GLN A 132 12.88 3.58 -2.21
CA GLN A 132 11.69 3.09 -2.88
C GLN A 132 10.93 2.03 -2.08
N GLY A 133 11.38 1.71 -0.87
CA GLY A 133 10.68 0.82 0.06
C GLY A 133 11.16 -0.63 0.05
N PHE A 134 12.42 -0.91 -0.32
CA PHE A 134 13.03 -2.22 -0.11
C PHE A 134 12.79 -2.72 1.32
N PRO A 135 12.41 -3.98 1.55
CA PRO A 135 12.39 -5.07 0.58
C PRO A 135 11.08 -5.17 -0.20
N ALA A 136 10.00 -4.58 0.31
CA ALA A 136 8.67 -4.70 -0.26
C ALA A 136 7.79 -3.47 -0.01
N ARG A 137 6.89 -3.19 -0.96
CA ARG A 137 5.78 -2.22 -0.81
C ARG A 137 4.53 -2.74 -1.51
N PRO A 138 3.31 -2.42 -1.04
CA PRO A 138 2.12 -2.65 -1.84
C PRO A 138 2.13 -1.65 -3.01
N PHE A 139 1.68 -2.08 -4.17
CA PHE A 139 1.46 -1.20 -5.32
C PHE A 139 0.13 -1.54 -5.98
N ILE A 140 -0.71 -0.51 -6.13
CA ILE A 140 -2.07 -0.59 -6.68
C ILE A 140 -2.20 0.58 -7.65
N PRO A 141 -2.12 0.36 -8.98
CA PRO A 141 -1.88 1.43 -9.95
C PRO A 141 -2.89 2.58 -9.94
N HIS A 142 -4.15 2.30 -9.62
CA HIS A 142 -5.22 3.31 -9.61
C HIS A 142 -5.31 4.10 -8.30
N LEU A 143 -4.45 3.84 -7.32
CA LEU A 143 -4.40 4.60 -6.07
C LEU A 143 -3.20 5.55 -6.05
N TYR A 144 -3.34 6.65 -5.33
CA TYR A 144 -2.24 7.58 -5.08
C TYR A 144 -1.10 6.93 -4.26
N GLY A 145 0.10 7.45 -4.46
CA GLY A 145 1.34 6.91 -3.93
C GLY A 145 1.46 6.82 -2.41
N TRP A 146 0.64 7.56 -1.63
CA TRP A 146 0.65 7.41 -0.17
C TRP A 146 0.03 6.07 0.28
N LYS A 147 -0.86 5.48 -0.52
CA LYS A 147 -1.38 4.12 -0.28
C LYS A 147 -0.34 3.05 -0.56
N SER A 148 0.67 3.37 -1.37
CA SER A 148 1.79 2.49 -1.68
C SER A 148 2.86 2.58 -0.58
N ALA A 149 2.54 2.05 0.59
CA ALA A 149 3.33 2.18 1.82
C ALA A 149 4.72 1.52 1.72
N LYS A 150 5.79 2.24 2.04
CA LYS A 150 7.18 1.73 1.89
C LYS A 150 7.60 0.90 3.10
N TRP A 151 8.51 -0.05 2.91
CA TRP A 151 9.05 -0.88 4.00
C TRP A 151 7.97 -1.71 4.69
N LEU A 152 7.09 -2.31 3.88
CA LEU A 152 5.93 -3.08 4.34
C LEU A 152 6.38 -4.23 5.24
N THR A 153 5.68 -4.44 6.35
CA THR A 153 5.92 -5.57 7.28
C THR A 153 4.67 -6.39 7.53
N GLU A 154 3.48 -5.80 7.36
CA GLU A 154 2.22 -6.50 7.60
C GLU A 154 1.09 -6.01 6.68
N VAL A 155 0.29 -6.96 6.22
CA VAL A 155 -0.97 -6.80 5.51
C VAL A 155 -2.06 -7.35 6.43
N GLU A 156 -2.69 -6.48 7.20
CA GLU A 156 -3.71 -6.88 8.17
C GLU A 156 -5.11 -6.66 7.57
N LEU A 157 -5.92 -7.72 7.53
CA LEU A 157 -7.31 -7.59 7.09
C LEU A 157 -8.17 -7.17 8.28
N ILE A 158 -8.93 -6.09 8.14
CA ILE A 158 -9.77 -5.53 9.20
C ILE A 158 -11.23 -5.39 8.76
N PRO A 159 -12.20 -5.53 9.68
CA PRO A 159 -13.62 -5.48 9.34
C PRO A 159 -14.14 -4.04 9.22
N VAL A 160 -13.46 -3.09 9.87
CA VAL A 160 -13.88 -1.70 10.00
C VAL A 160 -12.70 -0.82 9.62
N TYR A 161 -12.99 0.26 8.90
CA TYR A 161 -12.02 1.27 8.53
C TYR A 161 -11.30 1.87 9.75
N VAL A 162 -9.99 2.06 9.60
CA VAL A 162 -9.11 2.76 10.55
C VAL A 162 -8.23 3.70 9.73
N ASP A 163 -8.06 4.93 10.21
CA ASP A 163 -7.11 5.90 9.64
C ASP A 163 -5.69 5.36 9.74
N GLY A 164 -4.99 5.44 8.61
CA GLY A 164 -3.54 5.35 8.57
C GLY A 164 -2.89 6.70 8.84
N TYR A 165 -1.60 6.80 8.53
CA TYR A 165 -0.83 8.01 8.83
C TYR A 165 -1.43 9.25 8.16
N TRP A 166 -1.59 9.25 6.83
CA TRP A 166 -2.10 10.43 6.12
C TRP A 166 -3.59 10.64 6.31
N GLU A 167 -4.36 9.59 6.56
CA GLU A 167 -5.80 9.71 6.79
C GLU A 167 -6.11 10.45 8.10
N LEU A 168 -5.19 10.40 9.09
CA LEU A 168 -5.23 11.27 10.27
C LEU A 168 -5.03 12.76 9.92
N TYR A 169 -4.32 13.07 8.84
CA TYR A 169 -4.12 14.43 8.33
C TYR A 169 -5.14 14.83 7.26
N GLY A 170 -6.27 14.11 7.17
CA GLY A 170 -7.39 14.46 6.29
C GLY A 170 -7.25 13.95 4.86
N TYR A 171 -6.34 13.02 4.57
CA TYR A 171 -6.28 12.34 3.28
C TYR A 171 -7.39 11.31 3.14
N HIS A 172 -7.85 11.09 1.91
CA HIS A 172 -9.01 10.26 1.61
C HIS A 172 -8.80 8.77 1.96
N GLU A 173 -9.86 8.10 2.40
CA GLU A 173 -9.87 6.72 2.88
C GLU A 173 -9.43 5.73 1.80
N ARG A 174 -9.91 5.90 0.56
CA ARG A 174 -9.56 5.07 -0.61
C ARG A 174 -8.36 5.59 -1.41
N GLY A 175 -8.41 6.82 -1.90
CA GLY A 175 -7.27 7.45 -2.56
C GLY A 175 -7.16 7.13 -4.05
N ASN A 176 -8.29 6.96 -4.75
CA ASN A 176 -8.32 6.73 -6.20
C ASN A 176 -7.86 7.97 -6.98
N VAL A 177 -6.86 7.78 -7.84
CA VAL A 177 -6.24 8.85 -8.61
C VAL A 177 -7.18 9.46 -9.65
N TRP A 178 -8.03 8.65 -10.28
CA TRP A 178 -8.92 9.07 -11.37
C TRP A 178 -10.14 9.83 -10.86
N SER A 179 -10.54 9.56 -9.62
CA SER A 179 -11.67 10.22 -8.93
C SER A 179 -11.26 11.47 -8.15
N GLU A 180 -9.99 11.91 -8.23
CA GLU A 180 -9.44 13.01 -7.42
C GLU A 180 -9.66 12.87 -5.91
N GLU A 181 -9.67 11.65 -5.41
CA GLU A 181 -9.83 11.33 -3.98
C GLU A 181 -8.56 11.68 -3.19
N ARG A 182 -8.15 12.96 -3.13
CA ARG A 182 -6.94 13.39 -2.40
C ARG A 182 -7.21 13.58 -0.92
N PHE A 183 -8.33 14.21 -0.60
CA PHE A 183 -8.69 14.60 0.76
C PHE A 183 -10.09 14.11 1.12
N LYS A 184 -10.31 13.90 2.41
CA LYS A 184 -11.64 13.66 2.97
C LYS A 184 -12.54 14.86 2.73
N THR A 185 -13.84 14.62 2.70
CA THR A 185 -14.83 15.69 2.69
C THR A 185 -14.90 16.37 4.07
N MET A 186 -15.36 17.62 4.11
CA MET A 186 -15.57 18.33 5.38
C MET A 186 -16.54 17.54 6.27
N GLY A 187 -16.15 17.31 7.53
CA GLY A 187 -16.95 16.59 8.52
C GLY A 187 -16.77 15.07 8.52
N SER A 188 -15.84 14.52 7.73
CA SER A 188 -15.48 13.10 7.84
C SER A 188 -14.97 12.76 9.24
N LYS A 189 -15.46 11.65 9.79
CA LYS A 189 -15.02 11.14 11.09
C LYS A 189 -13.63 10.54 10.99
N HIS A 190 -12.85 10.69 12.05
CA HIS A 190 -11.58 10.00 12.20
C HIS A 190 -11.80 8.66 12.91
N SER A 191 -11.02 7.66 12.53
CA SER A 191 -11.07 6.32 13.13
C SER A 191 -9.66 5.94 13.55
N VAL A 192 -9.38 5.94 14.85
CA VAL A 192 -8.02 5.70 15.35
C VAL A 192 -7.97 4.34 16.04
N ARG A 193 -6.90 3.57 15.78
CA ARG A 193 -6.63 2.36 16.54
C ARG A 193 -5.80 2.70 17.78
N ILE A 194 -6.33 2.33 18.95
CA ILE A 194 -5.61 2.36 20.23
C ILE A 194 -5.54 0.93 20.75
N GLY A 195 -4.36 0.31 20.63
CA GLY A 195 -4.17 -1.11 20.93
C GLY A 195 -5.03 -2.01 20.04
N ALA A 196 -5.83 -2.89 20.64
CA ALA A 196 -6.74 -3.79 19.93
C ALA A 196 -8.12 -3.15 19.60
N ARG A 197 -8.37 -1.91 20.03
CA ARG A 197 -9.68 -1.25 19.85
C ARG A 197 -9.60 -0.17 18.78
N VAL A 198 -10.68 -0.07 18.00
CA VAL A 198 -10.92 1.03 17.07
C VAL A 198 -11.85 2.03 17.74
N ILE A 199 -11.44 3.31 17.77
CA ILE A 199 -12.22 4.41 18.33
C ILE A 199 -12.55 5.36 17.20
N GLN A 200 -13.85 5.61 16.99
CA GLN A 200 -14.30 6.64 16.05
C GLN A 200 -14.43 7.96 16.80
N GLY A 201 -13.70 8.97 16.35
CA GLY A 201 -13.79 10.36 16.82
C GLY A 201 -14.48 11.25 15.79
N GLY A 202 -15.25 12.24 16.27
CA GLY A 202 -15.66 13.38 15.46
C GLY A 202 -14.68 14.54 15.67
N THR A 203 -14.51 15.39 14.67
CA THR A 203 -13.91 16.72 14.83
C THR A 203 -14.77 17.60 15.71
#